data_AF-A0A933CCH4-F1
#
_entry.id   AF-A0A933CCH4-F1
#
_cell.length_a   1.000
_cell.length_b   1.000
_cell.length_c   1.000
_cell.angle_alpha   90.00
_cell.angle_beta   90.00
_cell.angle_gamma   90.00
#
_symmetry.space_group_name_H-M   'P 1'
#
loop_
_entity.id
_entity.type
_entity.pdbx_description
1 polymer ?
#
loop_
_entity_poly.entity_id
_entity_poly.type
_entity_poly.pdbx_seq_one_letter_code
_entity_poly.pdbx_strand_id
1 'polypeptide(L)'
;MDPEPVRVRSGAFQVDRKRMLEKLAQFKAPDSKGCALAWLRAAVAAAGTRIAVTSFSTALELRFDGRPFSELELEEPFGALFDEEAHPAYRFLAFGLLGACGQGAATVSIVSGKGSGRRELVATGLKDYSTRPAEQPGSDTRIHLRGLAEGQGDRLAAWIEERCLLAPVPITVNERLLAPYPGETPREAVAFEADGIRGRLQPYLPPDGRSRGRLYVYGVGVENALLDAGPAAVWAEVNDDRLALDASHARIARNDRFRLVQGMVREAAQTLHQQVASGHRRQLRTAGKSLARDERLARAWRQGLGDAAGDEKPGFLEQVLAALGAARPGAGGRDEASFAAVRKTASRTRWLREASERGLQGWSKRAAKPSEAWKPLWTAPLFLSWKARPLSLLELRTTLERTGHVAWAQAPLRVDVPAADAVVWAVCPQDRHALQRLFPDASLVFSATPGRL
;
A
#
# COMPACT_ATOMS: atom_id res chain seq x y z
N MET A 1 42.81 -30.95 -36.86
CA MET A 1 42.08 -29.85 -37.51
C MET A 1 40.61 -30.08 -37.22
N ASP A 2 40.07 -29.37 -36.24
CA ASP A 2 38.64 -29.44 -35.94
C ASP A 2 37.89 -28.62 -37.01
N PRO A 3 36.80 -29.15 -37.59
CA PRO A 3 36.02 -28.43 -38.59
C PRO A 3 35.39 -27.19 -37.96
N GLU A 4 35.61 -26.04 -38.59
CA GLU A 4 34.99 -24.77 -38.18
C GLU A 4 33.46 -24.91 -38.18
N PRO A 5 32.75 -24.46 -37.13
CA PRO A 5 31.30 -24.50 -37.09
C PRO A 5 30.72 -23.57 -38.15
N VAL A 6 30.06 -24.17 -39.15
CA VAL A 6 29.33 -23.46 -40.20
C VAL A 6 28.13 -22.74 -39.57
N ARG A 7 28.16 -21.41 -39.57
CA ARG A 7 27.03 -20.56 -39.17
C ARG A 7 25.87 -20.76 -40.15
N VAL A 8 24.84 -21.46 -39.71
CA VAL A 8 23.60 -21.62 -40.48
C VAL A 8 22.82 -20.30 -40.42
N ARG A 9 22.52 -19.77 -41.61
CA ARG A 9 21.76 -18.57 -41.99
C ARG A 9 20.83 -18.00 -40.89
N SER A 10 20.99 -16.71 -40.56
CA SER A 10 20.05 -15.98 -39.71
C SER A 10 18.71 -15.78 -40.43
N GLY A 11 17.71 -16.60 -40.09
CA GLY A 11 16.32 -16.35 -40.48
C GLY A 11 15.66 -15.44 -39.45
N ALA A 12 15.10 -14.31 -39.88
CA ALA A 12 14.23 -13.50 -39.03
C ALA A 12 12.85 -14.16 -38.94
N PHE A 13 12.42 -14.55 -37.75
CA PHE A 13 11.05 -15.01 -37.52
C PHE A 13 10.10 -13.83 -37.72
N GLN A 14 9.37 -13.81 -38.84
CA GLN A 14 8.29 -12.84 -39.05
C GLN A 14 7.10 -13.27 -38.20
N VAL A 15 6.80 -12.50 -37.15
CA VAL A 15 5.62 -12.72 -36.33
C VAL A 15 4.42 -12.03 -37.00
N ASP A 16 3.35 -12.78 -37.25
CA ASP A 16 2.07 -12.22 -37.69
C ASP A 16 1.51 -11.30 -36.58
N ARG A 17 1.72 -9.99 -36.78
CA ARG A 17 1.29 -8.93 -35.84
C ARG A 17 -0.20 -9.01 -35.54
N LYS A 18 -1.03 -9.32 -36.54
CA LYS A 18 -2.49 -9.38 -36.39
C LYS A 18 -2.89 -10.52 -35.46
N ARG A 19 -2.33 -11.72 -35.69
CA ARG A 19 -2.59 -12.88 -34.84
C ARG A 19 -2.05 -12.69 -33.42
N MET A 20 -0.94 -11.99 -33.27
CA MET A 20 -0.37 -11.67 -31.97
C MET A 20 -1.22 -10.67 -31.20
N LEU A 21 -1.75 -9.62 -31.85
CA LEU A 21 -2.70 -8.68 -31.21
C LEU A 21 -3.98 -9.37 -30.76
N GLU A 22 -4.52 -10.28 -31.57
CA GLU A 22 -5.67 -11.11 -31.18
C GLU A 22 -5.36 -11.95 -29.93
N LYS A 23 -4.17 -12.57 -29.87
CA LYS A 23 -3.75 -13.32 -28.68
C LYS A 23 -3.56 -12.42 -27.46
N LEU A 24 -2.87 -11.29 -27.59
CA LEU A 24 -2.69 -10.33 -26.51
C LEU A 24 -4.04 -9.82 -25.98
N ALA A 25 -5.01 -9.63 -26.86
CA ALA A 25 -6.37 -9.27 -26.48
C ALA A 25 -7.13 -10.41 -25.76
N GLN A 26 -6.71 -11.67 -25.90
CA GLN A 26 -7.28 -12.80 -25.15
C GLN A 26 -6.65 -12.94 -23.76
N PHE A 27 -5.37 -12.62 -23.59
CA PHE A 27 -4.65 -12.68 -22.30
C PHE A 27 -4.95 -11.51 -21.36
N LYS A 28 -6.09 -10.84 -21.54
CA LYS A 28 -6.45 -9.64 -20.78
C LYS A 28 -6.55 -9.92 -19.31
N ALA A 29 -6.07 -8.94 -18.53
CA ALA A 29 -6.41 -8.86 -17.13
C ALA A 29 -7.93 -8.81 -16.96
N PRO A 30 -8.51 -9.54 -15.99
CA PRO A 30 -9.96 -9.63 -15.79
C PRO A 30 -10.63 -8.29 -15.44
N ASP A 31 -9.85 -7.23 -15.20
CA ASP A 31 -10.36 -5.92 -14.81
C ASP A 31 -10.37 -4.93 -15.98
N SER A 32 -11.57 -4.51 -16.37
CA SER A 32 -11.80 -3.54 -17.45
C SER A 32 -11.17 -2.17 -17.17
N LYS A 33 -10.86 -1.88 -15.92
CA LYS A 33 -10.33 -0.58 -15.48
C LYS A 33 -8.88 -0.33 -15.85
N GLY A 34 -8.16 -1.34 -16.35
CA GLY A 34 -6.73 -1.25 -16.67
C GLY A 34 -6.39 -0.27 -17.79
N CYS A 35 -7.31 0.01 -18.72
CA CYS A 35 -7.03 0.85 -19.89
C CYS A 35 -6.72 2.30 -19.52
N ALA A 36 -7.56 2.93 -18.68
CA ALA A 36 -7.35 4.31 -18.25
C ALA A 36 -6.07 4.48 -17.44
N LEU A 37 -5.72 3.51 -16.58
CA LEU A 37 -4.46 3.53 -15.83
C LEU A 37 -3.24 3.42 -16.76
N ALA A 38 -3.32 2.64 -17.84
CA ALA A 38 -2.25 2.59 -18.83
C ALA A 38 -2.06 3.97 -19.50
N TRP A 39 -3.14 4.64 -19.90
CA TRP A 39 -3.03 6.00 -20.46
C TRP A 39 -2.48 7.04 -19.48
N LEU A 40 -2.78 6.93 -18.19
CA LEU A 40 -2.15 7.78 -17.17
C LEU A 40 -0.65 7.53 -17.07
N ARG A 41 -0.20 6.26 -17.14
CA ARG A 41 1.25 5.96 -17.24
C ARG A 41 1.85 6.51 -18.52
N ALA A 42 1.12 6.46 -19.63
CA ALA A 42 1.56 7.05 -20.89
C ALA A 42 1.79 8.56 -20.75
N ALA A 43 0.86 9.26 -20.09
CA ALA A 43 0.96 10.70 -19.84
C ALA A 43 2.19 11.08 -19.01
N VAL A 44 2.42 10.37 -17.90
CA VAL A 44 3.60 10.62 -17.05
C VAL A 44 4.89 10.24 -17.77
N ALA A 45 4.92 9.10 -18.45
CA ALA A 45 6.09 8.67 -19.23
C ALA A 45 6.38 9.62 -20.40
N ALA A 46 5.39 10.32 -20.94
CA ALA A 46 5.56 11.37 -21.94
C ALA A 46 6.08 12.70 -21.35
N ALA A 47 6.51 12.70 -20.08
CA ALA A 47 6.92 13.88 -19.33
C ALA A 47 5.81 14.95 -19.28
N GLY A 48 4.55 14.52 -19.22
CA GLY A 48 3.44 15.43 -18.95
C GLY A 48 3.62 16.10 -17.60
N THR A 49 3.25 17.37 -17.50
CA THR A 49 3.37 18.19 -16.28
C THR A 49 2.06 18.32 -15.54
N ARG A 50 0.94 18.00 -16.20
CA ARG A 50 -0.41 18.00 -15.64
C ARG A 50 -1.30 17.02 -16.40
N ILE A 51 -2.22 16.41 -15.67
CA ILE A 51 -3.21 15.48 -16.23
C ILE A 51 -4.59 15.91 -15.72
N ALA A 52 -5.56 15.99 -16.62
CA ALA A 52 -6.96 16.20 -16.30
C ALA A 52 -7.77 14.99 -16.76
N VAL A 53 -8.65 14.52 -15.87
CA VAL A 53 -9.58 13.42 -16.11
C VAL A 53 -10.99 13.95 -15.87
N THR A 54 -11.85 13.83 -16.87
CA THR A 54 -13.27 14.18 -16.77
C THR A 54 -14.10 12.94 -17.05
N SER A 55 -14.93 12.53 -16.09
CA SER A 55 -15.92 11.49 -16.31
C SER A 55 -17.25 12.07 -16.74
N PHE A 56 -17.92 11.30 -17.59
CA PHE A 56 -19.32 11.45 -17.92
C PHE A 56 -20.00 10.10 -17.65
N SER A 57 -21.34 10.06 -17.64
CA SER A 57 -22.08 8.82 -17.36
C SER A 57 -21.70 7.67 -18.28
N THR A 58 -21.41 7.94 -19.56
CA THR A 58 -21.08 6.95 -20.61
C THR A 58 -19.74 7.21 -21.31
N ALA A 59 -18.90 8.08 -20.75
CA ALA A 59 -17.61 8.43 -21.34
C ALA A 59 -16.56 8.80 -20.28
N LEU A 60 -15.30 8.77 -20.70
CA LEU A 60 -14.15 9.24 -19.93
C LEU A 60 -13.24 10.03 -20.88
N GLU A 61 -12.85 11.23 -20.47
CA GLU A 61 -11.88 12.06 -21.17
C GLU A 61 -10.62 12.18 -20.32
N LEU A 62 -9.45 11.94 -20.92
CA LEU A 62 -8.15 12.23 -20.34
C LEU A 62 -7.42 13.26 -21.21
N ARG A 63 -6.83 14.25 -20.56
CA ARG A 63 -6.08 15.32 -21.22
C ARG A 63 -4.76 15.54 -20.50
N PHE A 64 -3.66 15.63 -21.23
CA PHE A 64 -2.34 15.89 -20.67
C PHE A 64 -1.43 16.60 -21.67
N ASP A 65 -0.45 17.34 -21.16
CA ASP A 65 0.65 17.88 -21.97
C ASP A 65 1.87 16.95 -21.95
N GLY A 66 2.99 17.36 -22.54
CA GLY A 66 4.21 16.55 -22.64
C GLY A 66 4.61 16.29 -24.09
N ARG A 67 5.37 15.21 -24.32
CA ARG A 67 5.76 14.76 -25.66
C ARG A 67 4.51 14.32 -26.44
N PRO A 68 4.16 14.97 -27.57
CA PRO A 68 3.07 14.49 -28.41
C PRO A 68 3.43 13.16 -29.07
N PHE A 69 2.41 12.35 -29.36
CA PHE A 69 2.56 11.17 -30.22
C PHE A 69 2.70 11.63 -31.67
N SER A 70 3.66 11.05 -32.38
CA SER A 70 3.91 11.33 -33.78
C SER A 70 2.83 10.73 -34.68
N GLU A 71 2.78 11.17 -35.93
CA GLU A 71 1.91 10.61 -36.95
C GLU A 71 2.10 9.10 -37.10
N LEU A 72 3.36 8.65 -37.19
CA LEU A 72 3.69 7.23 -37.29
C LEU A 72 3.25 6.45 -36.05
N GLU A 73 3.44 7.01 -34.84
CA GLU A 73 3.00 6.36 -33.61
C GLU A 73 1.48 6.17 -33.58
N LEU A 74 0.71 7.10 -34.16
CA LEU A 74 -0.75 7.00 -34.25
C LEU A 74 -1.24 6.14 -35.41
N GLU A 75 -0.52 6.11 -36.54
CA GLU A 75 -0.81 5.24 -37.70
C GLU A 75 -0.57 3.77 -37.38
N GLU A 76 0.45 3.48 -36.58
CA GLU A 76 0.75 2.13 -36.09
C GLU A 76 0.56 2.03 -34.57
N PRO A 77 -0.63 2.22 -33.99
CA PRO A 77 -0.79 2.43 -32.54
C PRO A 77 -0.34 1.26 -31.65
N PHE A 78 -0.06 0.09 -32.24
CA PHE A 78 0.43 -1.10 -31.55
C PHE A 78 1.91 -1.45 -31.84
N GLY A 79 2.61 -0.67 -32.67
CA GLY A 79 4.01 -0.93 -33.04
C GLY A 79 4.93 -1.09 -31.84
N ALA A 80 4.73 -0.26 -30.82
CA ALA A 80 5.49 -0.26 -29.56
C ALA A 80 5.44 -1.57 -28.75
N LEU A 81 4.45 -2.43 -29.02
CA LEU A 81 4.32 -3.72 -28.33
C LEU A 81 5.33 -4.75 -28.85
N PHE A 82 5.92 -4.51 -30.01
CA PHE A 82 6.84 -5.42 -30.70
C PHE A 82 8.24 -4.85 -30.84
N ASP A 83 8.46 -3.68 -30.27
CA ASP A 83 9.73 -2.97 -30.26
C ASP A 83 10.17 -2.75 -28.80
N GLU A 84 11.27 -3.41 -28.42
CA GLU A 84 11.84 -3.31 -27.08
C GLU A 84 12.42 -1.92 -26.79
N GLU A 85 12.87 -1.22 -27.84
CA GLU A 85 13.44 0.13 -27.77
C GLU A 85 12.37 1.23 -27.82
N ALA A 86 11.11 0.87 -28.07
CA ALA A 86 10.01 1.81 -28.12
C ALA A 86 9.89 2.61 -26.82
N HIS A 87 9.63 3.91 -26.98
CA HIS A 87 9.45 4.83 -25.88
C HIS A 87 8.32 4.35 -24.92
N PRO A 88 8.54 4.34 -23.59
CA PRO A 88 7.56 3.79 -22.64
C PRO A 88 6.15 4.39 -22.77
N ALA A 89 6.04 5.70 -22.98
CA ALA A 89 4.75 6.38 -23.20
C ALA A 89 3.93 5.75 -24.34
N TYR A 90 4.56 5.43 -25.46
CA TYR A 90 3.91 4.86 -26.63
C TYR A 90 3.48 3.42 -26.37
N ARG A 91 4.31 2.65 -25.65
CA ARG A 91 3.95 1.31 -25.20
C ARG A 91 2.71 1.33 -24.28
N PHE A 92 2.63 2.26 -23.34
CA PHE A 92 1.46 2.41 -22.48
C PHE A 92 0.21 2.92 -23.22
N LEU A 93 0.38 3.78 -24.23
CA LEU A 93 -0.72 4.18 -25.13
C LEU A 93 -1.33 2.94 -25.80
N ALA A 94 -0.47 2.10 -26.38
CA ALA A 94 -0.86 0.85 -27.04
C ALA A 94 -1.61 -0.09 -26.10
N PHE A 95 -1.15 -0.24 -24.85
CA PHE A 95 -1.86 -1.06 -23.85
C PHE A 95 -3.22 -0.51 -23.47
N GLY A 96 -3.34 0.80 -23.29
CA GLY A 96 -4.64 1.40 -23.01
C GLY A 96 -5.62 1.20 -24.16
N LEU A 97 -5.15 1.33 -25.40
CA LEU A 97 -5.96 1.07 -26.59
C LEU A 97 -6.36 -0.41 -26.70
N LEU A 98 -5.42 -1.33 -26.52
CA LEU A 98 -5.67 -2.79 -26.51
C LEU A 98 -6.73 -3.15 -25.45
N GLY A 99 -6.58 -2.57 -24.25
CA GLY A 99 -7.51 -2.71 -23.14
C GLY A 99 -8.92 -2.26 -23.52
N ALA A 100 -9.07 -1.02 -23.98
CA ALA A 100 -10.34 -0.42 -24.34
C ALA A 100 -11.05 -1.13 -25.50
N CYS A 101 -10.35 -1.39 -26.62
CA CYS A 101 -10.96 -1.98 -27.81
C CYS A 101 -11.53 -3.37 -27.56
N GLY A 102 -10.79 -4.24 -26.87
CA GLY A 102 -11.32 -5.59 -26.60
C GLY A 102 -12.25 -5.68 -25.38
N GLN A 103 -12.66 -4.56 -24.77
CA GLN A 103 -13.78 -4.53 -23.82
C GLN A 103 -15.10 -4.17 -24.52
N GLY A 104 -15.07 -3.96 -25.83
CA GLY A 104 -16.24 -3.49 -26.57
C GLY A 104 -16.59 -2.04 -26.29
N ALA A 105 -15.63 -1.21 -25.84
CA ALA A 105 -15.83 0.23 -25.83
C ALA A 105 -16.20 0.70 -27.24
N ALA A 106 -17.27 1.49 -27.37
CA ALA A 106 -17.81 1.80 -28.69
C ALA A 106 -16.83 2.61 -29.54
N THR A 107 -16.09 3.54 -28.94
CA THR A 107 -15.10 4.35 -29.66
C THR A 107 -14.04 4.92 -28.73
N VAL A 108 -12.78 4.85 -29.14
CA VAL A 108 -11.65 5.58 -28.58
C VAL A 108 -11.19 6.61 -29.61
N SER A 109 -11.09 7.89 -29.23
CA SER A 109 -10.44 8.93 -30.04
C SER A 109 -9.21 9.44 -29.30
N ILE A 110 -8.08 9.57 -30.00
CA ILE A 110 -6.82 10.10 -29.47
C ILE A 110 -6.36 11.22 -30.38
N VAL A 111 -6.35 12.45 -29.86
CA VAL A 111 -5.83 13.63 -30.56
C VAL A 111 -4.48 13.98 -29.96
N SER A 112 -3.41 14.02 -30.78
CA SER A 112 -2.07 14.41 -30.33
C SER A 112 -1.29 15.11 -31.45
N GLY A 113 -0.20 15.80 -31.10
CA GLY A 113 0.60 16.60 -32.03
C GLY A 113 0.39 18.11 -31.90
N LYS A 114 1.07 18.87 -32.76
CA LYS A 114 1.07 20.34 -32.77
C LYS A 114 0.94 20.87 -34.20
N GLY A 115 0.24 22.00 -34.36
CA GLY A 115 0.09 22.66 -35.65
C GLY A 115 -0.48 21.73 -36.72
N SER A 116 0.10 21.77 -37.94
CA SER A 116 -0.30 20.92 -39.06
C SER A 116 0.01 19.42 -38.85
N GLY A 117 0.93 19.08 -37.94
CA GLY A 117 1.26 17.69 -37.60
C GLY A 117 0.34 17.07 -36.54
N ARG A 118 -0.74 17.76 -36.14
CA ARG A 118 -1.71 17.25 -35.18
C ARG A 118 -2.64 16.24 -35.84
N ARG A 119 -2.71 15.04 -35.28
CA ARG A 119 -3.48 13.91 -35.81
C ARG A 119 -4.52 13.46 -34.80
N GLU A 120 -5.61 12.90 -35.31
CA GLU A 120 -6.62 12.17 -34.56
C GLU A 120 -6.60 10.71 -35.00
N LEU A 121 -6.41 9.79 -34.05
CA LEU A 121 -6.67 8.37 -34.20
C LEU A 121 -8.08 8.08 -33.68
N VAL A 122 -8.92 7.45 -34.48
CA VAL A 122 -10.23 6.94 -34.06
C VAL A 122 -10.21 5.42 -34.17
N ALA A 123 -10.54 4.72 -33.08
CA ALA A 123 -10.57 3.27 -33.00
C ALA A 123 -11.91 2.77 -32.43
N THR A 124 -12.58 1.90 -33.16
CA THR A 124 -13.81 1.17 -32.76
C THR A 124 -13.50 -0.30 -32.46
N GLY A 125 -12.30 -0.77 -32.82
CA GLY A 125 -11.83 -2.12 -32.53
C GLY A 125 -10.34 -2.28 -32.83
N LEU A 126 -9.79 -3.46 -32.53
CA LEU A 126 -8.35 -3.74 -32.72
C LEU A 126 -7.90 -3.75 -34.19
N LYS A 127 -8.86 -3.92 -35.12
CA LYS A 127 -8.63 -3.94 -36.57
C LYS A 127 -9.32 -2.80 -37.30
N ASP A 128 -10.08 -1.99 -36.56
CA ASP A 128 -10.90 -0.91 -37.11
C ASP A 128 -10.49 0.38 -36.42
N TYR A 129 -9.45 0.98 -36.99
CA TYR A 129 -8.94 2.27 -36.58
C TYR A 129 -8.41 3.04 -37.79
N SER A 130 -8.45 4.36 -37.71
CA SER A 130 -7.96 5.26 -38.75
C SER A 130 -7.35 6.51 -38.15
N THR A 131 -6.38 7.08 -38.86
CA THR A 131 -5.77 8.37 -38.53
C THR A 131 -6.19 9.43 -39.53
N ARG A 132 -6.38 10.66 -39.05
CA ARG A 132 -6.69 11.83 -39.89
C ARG A 132 -6.09 13.10 -39.31
N PRO A 133 -5.92 14.18 -40.09
CA PRO A 133 -5.62 15.50 -39.53
C PRO A 133 -6.65 15.88 -38.46
N ALA A 134 -6.18 16.41 -37.32
CA ALA A 134 -7.08 16.88 -36.28
C ALA A 134 -7.62 18.27 -36.63
N GLU A 135 -8.93 18.46 -36.60
CA GLU A 135 -9.56 19.76 -36.84
C GLU A 135 -9.31 20.75 -35.71
N GLN A 136 -9.18 20.24 -34.49
CA GLN A 136 -9.10 21.07 -33.30
C GLN A 136 -7.66 21.52 -33.03
N PRO A 137 -7.41 22.84 -32.92
CA PRO A 137 -6.09 23.34 -32.57
C PRO A 137 -5.71 22.90 -31.15
N GLY A 138 -4.41 22.85 -30.89
CA GLY A 138 -3.86 22.53 -29.58
C GLY A 138 -2.48 21.89 -29.65
N SER A 139 -1.92 21.66 -28.49
CA SER A 139 -0.62 20.99 -28.32
C SER A 139 -0.64 19.87 -27.29
N ASP A 140 -1.78 19.66 -26.63
CA ASP A 140 -1.99 18.59 -25.67
C ASP A 140 -2.37 17.28 -26.36
N THR A 141 -2.24 16.19 -25.63
CA THR A 141 -2.86 14.92 -25.97
C THR A 141 -4.21 14.82 -25.29
N ARG A 142 -5.23 14.42 -26.04
CA ARG A 142 -6.59 14.16 -25.56
C ARG A 142 -7.01 12.76 -25.94
N ILE A 143 -7.50 11.99 -24.97
CA ILE A 143 -7.98 10.62 -25.14
C ILE A 143 -9.43 10.57 -24.68
N HIS A 144 -10.33 10.24 -25.58
CA HIS A 144 -11.77 10.19 -25.35
C HIS A 144 -12.25 8.76 -25.50
N LEU A 145 -12.71 8.17 -24.41
CA LEU A 145 -13.33 6.84 -24.36
C LEU A 145 -14.84 7.01 -24.30
N ARG A 146 -15.56 6.56 -25.32
CA ARG A 146 -17.02 6.71 -25.46
C ARG A 146 -17.73 5.36 -25.57
N GLY A 147 -19.03 5.38 -25.26
CA GLY A 147 -19.89 4.20 -25.29
C GLY A 147 -19.60 3.23 -24.16
N LEU A 148 -19.25 3.78 -23.00
CA LEU A 148 -19.21 3.02 -21.75
C LEU A 148 -20.64 2.76 -21.28
N ALA A 149 -20.82 1.69 -20.48
CA ALA A 149 -22.08 1.48 -19.78
C ALA A 149 -22.36 2.65 -18.82
N GLU A 150 -23.63 2.89 -18.51
CA GLU A 150 -24.03 3.97 -17.61
C GLU A 150 -23.36 3.86 -16.24
N GLY A 151 -22.79 4.99 -15.79
CA GLY A 151 -22.03 5.11 -14.54
C GLY A 151 -20.62 4.51 -14.56
N GLN A 152 -20.22 3.87 -15.66
CA GLN A 152 -18.88 3.28 -15.76
C GLN A 152 -17.78 4.35 -15.85
N GLY A 153 -18.06 5.51 -16.46
CA GLY A 153 -17.12 6.64 -16.46
C GLY A 153 -16.78 7.10 -15.05
N ASP A 154 -17.79 7.26 -14.18
CA ASP A 154 -17.60 7.67 -12.79
C ASP A 154 -16.89 6.58 -11.96
N ARG A 155 -17.17 5.30 -12.20
CA ARG A 155 -16.43 4.19 -11.58
C ARG A 155 -14.96 4.18 -11.99
N LEU A 156 -14.65 4.51 -13.23
CA LEU A 156 -13.26 4.66 -13.70
C LEU A 156 -12.58 5.88 -13.04
N ALA A 157 -13.27 7.01 -12.94
CA ALA A 157 -12.76 8.17 -12.21
C ALA A 157 -12.43 7.82 -10.75
N ALA A 158 -13.37 7.24 -9.99
CA ALA A 158 -13.13 6.82 -8.61
C ALA A 158 -11.93 5.84 -8.48
N TRP A 159 -11.77 4.95 -9.47
CA TRP A 159 -10.63 4.05 -9.52
C TRP A 159 -9.30 4.75 -9.77
N ILE A 160 -9.28 5.76 -10.66
CA ILE A 160 -8.11 6.59 -10.92
C ILE A 160 -7.67 7.32 -9.65
N GLU A 161 -8.61 7.87 -8.89
CA GLU A 161 -8.35 8.55 -7.63
C GLU A 161 -7.62 7.64 -6.63
N GLU A 162 -8.06 6.38 -6.52
CA GLU A 162 -7.45 5.40 -5.62
C GLU A 162 -6.06 4.95 -6.09
N ARG A 163 -5.83 4.94 -7.40
CA ARG A 163 -4.63 4.33 -8.01
C ARG A 163 -3.54 5.33 -8.36
N CYS A 164 -3.78 6.64 -8.30
CA CYS A 164 -2.79 7.64 -8.72
C CYS A 164 -2.22 8.48 -7.58
N LEU A 165 -2.27 7.95 -6.35
CA LEU A 165 -1.80 8.63 -5.14
C LEU A 165 -0.29 8.90 -5.08
N LEU A 166 0.52 8.26 -5.94
CA LEU A 166 1.97 8.46 -6.05
C LEU A 166 2.40 9.13 -7.36
N ALA A 167 1.44 9.71 -8.11
CA ALA A 167 1.73 10.43 -9.35
C ALA A 167 2.74 11.57 -9.08
N PRO A 168 3.83 11.67 -9.86
CA PRO A 168 4.79 12.77 -9.73
C PRO A 168 4.23 14.12 -10.21
N VAL A 169 3.06 14.12 -10.84
CA VAL A 169 2.47 15.27 -11.52
C VAL A 169 1.05 15.48 -11.02
N PRO A 170 0.57 16.73 -10.95
CA PRO A 170 -0.80 17.01 -10.55
C PRO A 170 -1.79 16.34 -11.49
N ILE A 171 -2.74 15.61 -10.90
CA ILE A 171 -3.86 14.99 -11.60
C ILE A 171 -5.14 15.61 -11.05
N THR A 172 -5.99 16.15 -11.93
CA THR A 172 -7.35 16.54 -11.58
C THR A 172 -8.33 15.47 -12.07
N VAL A 173 -9.28 15.10 -11.21
CA VAL A 173 -10.40 14.20 -11.56
C VAL A 173 -11.68 14.96 -11.28
N ASN A 174 -12.47 15.24 -12.33
CA ASN A 174 -13.68 16.07 -12.24
C ASN A 174 -13.41 17.39 -11.50
N GLU A 175 -12.38 18.11 -11.96
CA GLU A 175 -11.89 19.38 -11.40
C GLU A 175 -11.26 19.29 -9.99
N ARG A 176 -11.35 18.13 -9.32
CA ARG A 176 -10.73 17.90 -8.02
C ARG A 176 -9.28 17.48 -8.16
N LEU A 177 -8.36 18.28 -7.62
CA LEU A 177 -6.94 17.94 -7.54
C LEU A 177 -6.73 16.74 -6.61
N LEU A 178 -6.11 15.68 -7.13
CA LEU A 178 -5.61 14.58 -6.31
C LEU A 178 -4.40 15.05 -5.53
N ALA A 179 -4.27 14.59 -4.28
CA ALA A 179 -3.15 14.95 -3.43
C ALA A 179 -1.82 14.54 -4.12
N PRO A 180 -0.95 15.51 -4.48
CA PRO A 180 0.31 15.20 -5.16
C PRO A 180 1.25 14.44 -4.22
N TYR A 181 2.16 13.64 -4.77
CA TYR A 181 3.27 13.06 -4.01
C TYR A 181 4.52 13.94 -4.11
N PRO A 182 5.26 14.19 -3.00
CA PRO A 182 4.98 13.73 -1.65
C PRO A 182 3.88 14.55 -0.97
N GLY A 183 2.76 13.89 -0.65
CA GLY A 183 1.69 14.50 0.13
C GLY A 183 2.04 14.50 1.62
N GLU A 184 1.15 15.03 2.46
CA GLU A 184 1.31 14.92 3.92
C GLU A 184 1.45 13.44 4.30
N THR A 185 2.64 13.06 4.76
CA THR A 185 2.90 11.69 5.21
C THR A 185 2.13 11.51 6.51
N PRO A 186 1.26 10.48 6.62
CA PRO A 186 0.58 10.21 7.88
C PRO A 186 1.61 10.18 9.02
N ARG A 187 1.29 10.72 10.19
CA ARG A 187 2.25 10.80 11.34
C ARG A 187 2.88 9.46 11.75
N GLU A 188 2.30 8.35 11.32
CA GLU A 188 2.75 6.97 11.57
C GLU A 188 3.41 6.30 10.38
N ALA A 189 3.52 6.98 9.26
CA ALA A 189 4.17 6.45 8.09
C ALA A 189 5.64 6.83 8.07
N VAL A 190 6.47 5.92 7.57
CA VAL A 190 7.86 6.20 7.21
C VAL A 190 7.90 6.32 5.69
N ALA A 191 8.31 7.49 5.21
CA ALA A 191 8.68 7.66 3.82
C ALA A 191 10.11 7.16 3.60
N PHE A 192 10.38 6.63 2.42
CA PHE A 192 11.72 6.20 2.03
C PHE A 192 11.94 6.50 0.55
N GLU A 193 13.17 6.82 0.20
CA GLU A 193 13.59 7.07 -1.18
C GLU A 193 15.07 6.68 -1.32
N ALA A 194 15.38 5.80 -2.26
CA ALA A 194 16.73 5.45 -2.65
C ALA A 194 16.72 4.80 -4.03
N ASP A 195 17.75 5.07 -4.84
CA ASP A 195 17.89 4.50 -6.19
C ASP A 195 16.57 4.57 -7.00
N GLY A 196 15.97 5.77 -7.09
CA GLY A 196 14.73 6.02 -7.83
C GLY A 196 13.47 5.28 -7.32
N ILE A 197 13.61 4.40 -6.33
CA ILE A 197 12.50 3.74 -5.64
C ILE A 197 12.08 4.68 -4.53
N ARG A 198 10.80 5.01 -4.51
CA ARG A 198 10.23 5.88 -3.47
C ARG A 198 8.95 5.29 -2.95
N GLY A 199 8.66 5.51 -1.68
CA GLY A 199 7.46 4.97 -1.10
C GLY A 199 7.20 5.43 0.31
N ARG A 200 6.16 4.87 0.90
CA ARG A 200 5.84 5.02 2.31
C ARG A 200 5.29 3.73 2.87
N LEU A 201 5.55 3.46 4.14
CA LEU A 201 4.99 2.32 4.87
C LEU A 201 4.28 2.79 6.12
N GLN A 202 3.25 2.07 6.52
CA GLN A 202 2.56 2.26 7.79
C GLN A 202 2.25 0.92 8.47
N PRO A 203 2.04 0.89 9.79
CA PRO A 203 1.61 -0.31 10.49
C PRO A 203 0.35 -0.90 9.87
N TYR A 204 0.31 -2.23 9.74
CA TYR A 204 -0.83 -2.94 9.16
C TYR A 204 -1.09 -4.21 9.95
N LEU A 205 -2.36 -4.53 10.18
CA LEU A 205 -2.81 -5.68 10.96
C LEU A 205 -3.74 -6.57 10.11
N PRO A 206 -3.22 -7.23 9.06
CA PRO A 206 -4.02 -8.17 8.30
C PRO A 206 -4.27 -9.45 9.11
N PRO A 207 -5.37 -10.18 8.85
CA PRO A 207 -5.65 -11.47 9.50
C PRO A 207 -4.56 -12.52 9.32
N ASP A 208 -3.95 -12.55 8.13
CA ASP A 208 -2.88 -13.50 7.80
C ASP A 208 -1.50 -13.03 8.29
N GLY A 209 -1.44 -11.86 8.94
CA GLY A 209 -0.21 -11.21 9.35
C GLY A 209 0.69 -10.75 8.19
N ARG A 210 0.43 -11.04 6.92
CA ARG A 210 1.43 -10.77 5.87
C ARG A 210 1.42 -9.31 5.43
N SER A 211 2.61 -8.74 5.28
CA SER A 211 2.76 -7.41 4.71
C SER A 211 2.20 -7.37 3.29
N ARG A 212 1.51 -6.29 2.99
CA ARG A 212 0.91 -6.05 1.67
C ARG A 212 1.29 -4.66 1.22
N GLY A 213 1.20 -4.41 -0.07
CA GLY A 213 1.35 -3.05 -0.53
C GLY A 213 0.88 -2.88 -1.95
N ARG A 214 0.73 -1.62 -2.35
CA ARG A 214 0.44 -1.25 -3.71
C ARG A 214 1.73 -0.85 -4.41
N LEU A 215 1.96 -1.44 -5.57
CA LEU A 215 3.11 -1.14 -6.42
C LEU A 215 2.69 -0.20 -7.53
N TYR A 216 3.50 0.80 -7.80
CA TYR A 216 3.24 1.86 -8.75
C TYR A 216 4.37 1.93 -9.76
N VAL A 217 4.00 2.27 -10.99
CA VAL A 217 4.93 2.55 -12.09
C VAL A 217 4.47 3.86 -12.70
N TYR A 218 5.37 4.83 -12.81
CA TYR A 218 5.05 6.22 -13.18
C TYR A 218 4.00 6.86 -12.24
N GLY A 219 4.02 6.47 -10.98
CA GLY A 219 3.08 6.93 -9.95
C GLY A 219 1.66 6.41 -10.09
N VAL A 220 1.41 5.44 -11.00
CA VAL A 220 0.10 4.83 -11.24
C VAL A 220 0.10 3.37 -10.78
N GLY A 221 -0.80 3.04 -9.86
CA GLY A 221 -0.90 1.76 -9.18
C GLY A 221 -1.19 0.61 -10.14
N VAL A 222 -0.34 -0.42 -10.10
CA VAL A 222 -0.41 -1.62 -10.93
C VAL A 222 -1.19 -2.71 -10.18
N GLU A 223 -0.60 -3.24 -9.10
CA GLU A 223 -1.19 -4.34 -8.33
C GLU A 223 -1.04 -4.13 -6.82
N ASN A 224 -1.84 -4.87 -6.06
CA ASN A 224 -1.58 -5.10 -4.64
C ASN A 224 -0.75 -6.39 -4.52
N ALA A 225 0.46 -6.30 -3.97
CA ALA A 225 1.37 -7.42 -3.83
C ALA A 225 1.58 -7.81 -2.36
N LEU A 226 1.91 -9.07 -2.14
CA LEU A 226 2.53 -9.51 -0.89
C LEU A 226 3.98 -9.00 -0.87
N LEU A 227 4.38 -8.45 0.26
CA LEU A 227 5.72 -7.89 0.46
C LEU A 227 6.40 -8.62 1.61
N ASP A 228 7.71 -8.79 1.50
CA ASP A 228 8.53 -9.23 2.63
C ASP A 228 9.07 -8.00 3.35
N ALA A 229 8.40 -7.62 4.45
CA ALA A 229 8.85 -6.56 5.34
C ALA A 229 9.43 -7.11 6.66
N GLY A 230 9.71 -8.42 6.70
CA GLY A 230 10.10 -9.13 7.91
C GLY A 230 8.95 -9.31 8.91
N PRO A 231 9.24 -9.19 10.22
CA PRO A 231 8.36 -9.61 11.32
C PRO A 231 7.13 -8.71 11.49
N ALA A 232 7.24 -7.43 11.11
CA ALA A 232 6.24 -6.42 11.35
C ALA A 232 5.40 -6.25 10.08
N ALA A 233 4.11 -6.56 10.19
CA ALA A 233 3.19 -6.45 9.07
C ALA A 233 3.02 -4.98 8.66
N VAL A 234 3.28 -4.64 7.40
CA VAL A 234 3.15 -3.25 6.92
C VAL A 234 2.23 -3.17 5.73
N TRP A 235 1.63 -2.00 5.55
CA TRP A 235 1.06 -1.59 4.28
C TRP A 235 2.05 -0.64 3.62
N ALA A 236 2.56 -1.01 2.45
CA ALA A 236 3.46 -0.17 1.68
C ALA A 236 2.80 0.40 0.43
N GLU A 237 3.15 1.61 0.07
CA GLU A 237 2.89 2.19 -1.25
C GLU A 237 4.24 2.51 -1.86
N VAL A 238 4.60 1.84 -2.96
CA VAL A 238 5.95 1.90 -3.52
C VAL A 238 5.90 2.18 -5.00
N ASN A 239 6.57 3.24 -5.43
CA ASN A 239 6.77 3.59 -6.83
C ASN A 239 8.19 3.32 -7.27
N ASP A 240 8.32 2.66 -8.43
CA ASP A 240 9.57 2.54 -9.15
C ASP A 240 9.28 2.38 -10.65
N ASP A 241 9.66 3.40 -11.41
CA ASP A 241 9.35 3.50 -12.84
C ASP A 241 10.13 2.45 -13.67
N ARG A 242 11.12 1.78 -13.05
CA ARG A 242 11.91 0.69 -13.64
C ARG A 242 11.34 -0.70 -13.37
N LEU A 243 10.24 -0.83 -12.62
CA LEU A 243 9.59 -2.13 -12.46
C LEU A 243 9.03 -2.61 -13.79
N ALA A 244 9.46 -3.79 -14.21
CA ALA A 244 8.90 -4.45 -15.38
C ALA A 244 7.50 -4.97 -15.06
N LEU A 245 6.60 -4.85 -16.03
CA LEU A 245 5.28 -5.47 -15.98
C LEU A 245 5.33 -6.87 -16.59
N ASP A 246 4.44 -7.76 -16.16
CA ASP A 246 4.24 -9.03 -16.86
C ASP A 246 3.53 -8.82 -18.21
N ALA A 247 3.37 -9.90 -18.99
CA ALA A 247 2.74 -9.84 -20.32
C ALA A 247 1.28 -9.36 -20.31
N SER A 248 0.61 -9.39 -19.16
CA SER A 248 -0.75 -8.85 -19.00
C SER A 248 -0.77 -7.35 -18.74
N HIS A 249 0.39 -6.78 -18.36
CA HIS A 249 0.57 -5.40 -17.92
C HIS A 249 -0.24 -5.00 -16.69
N ALA A 250 -0.86 -5.97 -16.01
CA ALA A 250 -1.62 -5.77 -14.79
C ALA A 250 -0.86 -6.16 -13.52
N ARG A 251 0.31 -6.80 -13.65
CA ARG A 251 1.13 -7.23 -12.51
C ARG A 251 2.59 -6.85 -12.71
N ILE A 252 3.33 -6.76 -11.61
CA ILE A 252 4.76 -6.54 -11.63
C ILE A 252 5.47 -7.88 -11.82
N ALA A 253 6.42 -7.93 -12.76
CA ALA A 253 7.27 -9.09 -12.97
C ALA A 253 8.15 -9.32 -11.73
N ARG A 254 8.28 -10.58 -11.29
CA ARG A 254 9.05 -10.96 -10.09
C ARG A 254 10.53 -11.16 -10.42
N ASN A 255 11.18 -10.09 -10.89
CA ASN A 255 12.58 -10.07 -11.30
C ASN A 255 13.51 -9.45 -10.23
N ASP A 256 14.76 -9.21 -10.59
CA ASP A 256 15.79 -8.64 -9.71
C ASP A 256 15.41 -7.26 -9.19
N ARG A 257 14.77 -6.44 -10.03
CA ARG A 257 14.29 -5.12 -9.64
C ARG A 257 13.21 -5.21 -8.56
N PHE A 258 12.28 -6.15 -8.69
CA PHE A 258 11.28 -6.42 -7.65
C PHE A 258 11.93 -6.88 -6.33
N ARG A 259 13.01 -7.69 -6.39
CA ARG A 259 13.77 -8.10 -5.20
C ARG A 259 14.45 -6.91 -4.51
N LEU A 260 14.99 -5.95 -5.28
CA LEU A 260 15.53 -4.70 -4.74
C LEU A 260 14.45 -3.89 -4.00
N VAL A 261 13.26 -3.76 -4.59
CA VAL A 261 12.10 -3.12 -3.94
C VAL A 261 11.74 -3.83 -2.62
N GLN A 262 11.73 -5.16 -2.58
CA GLN A 262 11.49 -5.90 -1.33
C GLN A 262 12.56 -5.63 -0.27
N GLY A 263 13.84 -5.54 -0.67
CA GLY A 263 14.94 -5.17 0.23
C GLY A 263 14.72 -3.80 0.88
N MET A 264 14.38 -2.80 0.08
CA MET A 264 14.11 -1.45 0.58
C MET A 264 12.88 -1.38 1.48
N VAL A 265 11.81 -2.10 1.14
CA VAL A 265 10.62 -2.22 2.00
C VAL A 265 10.99 -2.84 3.35
N ARG A 266 11.85 -3.86 3.37
CA ARG A 266 12.31 -4.49 4.61
C ARG A 266 13.13 -3.53 5.47
N GLU A 267 14.07 -2.80 4.89
CA GLU A 267 14.87 -1.79 5.60
C GLU A 267 14.00 -0.68 6.19
N ALA A 268 13.10 -0.12 5.37
CA ALA A 268 12.21 0.93 5.81
C ALA A 268 11.19 0.45 6.86
N ALA A 269 10.78 -0.83 6.82
CA ALA A 269 9.96 -1.44 7.86
C ALA A 269 10.70 -1.57 9.19
N GLN A 270 12.02 -1.81 9.20
CA GLN A 270 12.82 -1.78 10.42
C GLN A 270 12.84 -0.38 11.03
N THR A 271 13.03 0.65 10.22
CA THR A 271 12.96 2.07 10.65
C THR A 271 11.59 2.40 11.22
N LEU A 272 10.51 2.03 10.52
CA LEU A 272 9.13 2.22 10.98
C LEU A 272 8.91 1.57 12.35
N HIS A 273 9.36 0.33 12.49
CA HIS A 273 9.23 -0.40 13.74
C HIS A 273 10.00 0.28 14.89
N GLN A 274 11.25 0.71 14.67
CA GLN A 274 12.01 1.47 15.67
C GLN A 274 11.30 2.77 16.08
N GLN A 275 10.76 3.52 15.12
CA GLN A 275 10.02 4.76 15.37
C GLN A 275 8.76 4.50 16.18
N VAL A 276 7.95 3.50 15.81
CA VAL A 276 6.72 3.14 16.53
C VAL A 276 7.07 2.68 17.94
N ALA A 277 8.03 1.77 18.11
CA ALA A 277 8.47 1.27 19.42
C ALA A 277 8.91 2.42 20.36
N SER A 278 9.74 3.34 19.85
CA SER A 278 10.26 4.47 20.62
C SER A 278 9.15 5.44 21.05
N GLY A 279 8.21 5.75 20.15
CA GLY A 279 7.07 6.63 20.43
C GLY A 279 6.00 5.99 21.33
N HIS A 280 5.92 4.66 21.36
CA HIS A 280 4.82 3.93 21.99
C HIS A 280 4.82 4.04 23.52
N ARG A 281 5.99 4.11 24.17
CA ARG A 281 6.09 4.15 25.65
C ARG A 281 5.30 5.28 26.28
N ARG A 282 5.40 6.50 25.72
CA ARG A 282 4.67 7.66 26.22
C ARG A 282 3.16 7.48 26.05
N GLN A 283 2.75 6.95 24.91
CA GLN A 283 1.34 6.75 24.56
C GLN A 283 0.71 5.67 25.45
N LEU A 284 1.39 4.53 25.61
CA LEU A 284 0.93 3.45 26.46
C LEU A 284 0.84 3.87 27.92
N ARG A 285 1.78 4.70 28.41
CA ARG A 285 1.70 5.28 29.76
C ARG A 285 0.47 6.16 29.94
N THR A 286 0.17 7.02 28.97
CA THR A 286 -1.03 7.87 29.01
C THR A 286 -2.30 7.02 28.95
N ALA A 287 -2.36 6.06 28.02
CA ALA A 287 -3.50 5.15 27.88
C ALA A 287 -3.73 4.34 29.17
N GLY A 288 -2.67 3.79 29.78
CA GLY A 288 -2.76 3.06 31.04
C GLY A 288 -3.34 3.90 32.17
N LYS A 289 -2.88 5.15 32.33
CA LYS A 289 -3.45 6.07 33.32
C LYS A 289 -4.94 6.35 33.07
N SER A 290 -5.34 6.52 31.82
CA SER A 290 -6.74 6.75 31.46
C SER A 290 -7.60 5.51 31.72
N LEU A 291 -7.12 4.33 31.32
CA LEU A 291 -7.79 3.04 31.56
C LEU A 291 -8.00 2.77 33.05
N ALA A 292 -7.03 3.13 33.90
CA ALA A 292 -7.15 2.93 35.34
C ALA A 292 -8.19 3.85 36.01
N ARG A 293 -8.60 4.92 35.33
CA ARG A 293 -9.57 5.91 35.83
C ARG A 293 -10.98 5.70 35.29
N ASP A 294 -11.10 5.18 34.07
CA ASP A 294 -12.38 5.02 33.38
C ASP A 294 -12.49 3.65 32.71
N GLU A 295 -13.38 2.81 33.24
CA GLU A 295 -13.68 1.48 32.73
C GLU A 295 -14.27 1.50 31.31
N ARG A 296 -14.94 2.59 30.90
CA ARG A 296 -15.49 2.71 29.55
C ARG A 296 -14.38 2.70 28.49
N LEU A 297 -13.20 3.22 28.82
CA LEU A 297 -12.03 3.19 27.94
C LEU A 297 -11.46 1.77 27.79
N ALA A 298 -11.73 0.84 28.71
CA ALA A 298 -11.34 -0.56 28.55
C ALA A 298 -12.07 -1.23 27.37
N ARG A 299 -13.32 -0.82 27.08
CA ARG A 299 -14.04 -1.24 25.85
C ARG A 299 -13.34 -0.72 24.60
N ALA A 300 -12.88 0.53 24.62
CA ALA A 300 -12.13 1.14 23.52
C ALA A 300 -10.79 0.40 23.29
N TRP A 301 -10.08 0.07 24.37
CA TRP A 301 -8.86 -0.73 24.32
C TRP A 301 -9.10 -2.09 23.67
N ARG A 302 -10.14 -2.80 24.12
CA ARG A 302 -10.54 -4.11 23.58
C ARG A 302 -10.88 -4.04 22.09
N GLN A 303 -11.63 -3.03 21.66
CA GLN A 303 -11.93 -2.79 20.25
C GLN A 303 -10.65 -2.56 19.43
N GLY A 304 -9.72 -1.74 19.93
CA GLY A 304 -8.45 -1.47 19.26
C GLY A 304 -7.52 -2.69 19.15
N LEU A 305 -7.66 -3.66 20.06
CA LEU A 305 -6.99 -4.97 19.96
C LEU A 305 -7.69 -5.94 18.99
N GLY A 306 -8.84 -5.60 18.40
CA GLY A 306 -9.43 -6.37 17.31
C GLY A 306 -10.62 -7.26 17.63
N ASP A 307 -11.35 -7.01 18.73
CA ASP A 307 -12.64 -7.70 18.97
C ASP A 307 -13.77 -7.23 18.05
N ALA A 308 -13.54 -6.20 17.23
CA ALA A 308 -14.44 -5.85 16.15
C ALA A 308 -14.14 -6.73 14.93
N ALA A 309 -14.89 -7.81 14.77
CA ALA A 309 -14.93 -8.60 13.55
C ALA A 309 -15.33 -7.70 12.37
N GLY A 310 -14.38 -7.38 11.49
CA GLY A 310 -14.62 -6.55 10.31
C GLY A 310 -13.33 -6.34 9.53
N ASP A 311 -13.13 -7.18 8.52
CA ASP A 311 -11.90 -7.31 7.71
C ASP A 311 -11.73 -6.24 6.61
N GLU A 312 -12.64 -5.27 6.55
CA GLU A 312 -12.56 -4.23 5.55
C GLU A 312 -11.74 -3.07 6.13
N LYS A 313 -10.58 -2.82 5.53
CA LYS A 313 -9.94 -1.52 5.69
C LYS A 313 -11.01 -0.47 5.39
N PRO A 314 -11.16 0.56 6.24
CA PRO A 314 -11.95 1.70 5.83
C PRO A 314 -11.36 2.20 4.52
N GLY A 315 -12.20 2.29 3.48
CA GLY A 315 -11.78 2.78 2.18
C GLY A 315 -11.07 4.12 2.35
N PHE A 316 -10.19 4.50 1.41
CA PHE A 316 -9.55 5.83 1.46
C PHE A 316 -10.59 6.95 1.68
N LEU A 317 -11.78 6.80 1.06
CA LEU A 317 -12.94 7.66 1.28
C LEU A 317 -13.43 7.68 2.73
N GLU A 318 -13.51 6.55 3.44
CA GLU A 318 -13.87 6.51 4.86
C GLU A 318 -12.78 7.10 5.76
N GLN A 319 -11.50 6.94 5.42
CA GLN A 319 -10.40 7.57 6.16
C GLN A 319 -10.40 9.09 5.97
N VAL A 320 -10.65 9.55 4.75
CA VAL A 320 -10.83 10.98 4.42
C VAL A 320 -12.09 11.53 5.07
N LEU A 321 -13.21 10.81 5.04
CA LEU A 321 -14.46 11.21 5.70
C LEU A 321 -14.33 11.20 7.22
N ALA A 322 -13.58 10.28 7.81
CA ALA A 322 -13.26 10.29 9.24
C ALA A 322 -12.38 11.49 9.61
N ALA A 323 -11.41 11.83 8.76
CA ALA A 323 -10.56 13.02 8.95
C ALA A 323 -11.36 14.33 8.81
N LEU A 324 -12.29 14.40 7.85
CA LEU A 324 -13.20 15.54 7.65
C LEU A 324 -14.28 15.61 8.74
N GLY A 325 -14.77 14.47 9.22
CA GLY A 325 -15.74 14.35 10.31
C GLY A 325 -15.17 14.76 11.67
N ALA A 326 -13.87 14.53 11.89
CA ALA A 326 -13.15 15.01 13.07
C ALA A 326 -13.03 16.54 13.12
N ALA A 327 -13.33 17.25 12.02
CA ALA A 327 -13.31 18.70 11.94
C ALA A 327 -14.65 19.38 12.26
N ARG A 328 -15.73 18.63 12.59
CA ARG A 328 -16.98 19.23 13.11
C ARG A 328 -16.80 19.60 14.60
N PRO A 329 -16.59 20.88 14.96
CA PRO A 329 -16.42 21.29 16.34
C PRO A 329 -17.82 21.48 16.93
N GLY A 330 -18.29 20.56 17.78
CA GLY A 330 -19.54 20.86 18.50
C GLY A 330 -20.23 19.76 19.30
N ALA A 331 -20.07 18.48 18.96
CA ALA A 331 -20.91 17.43 19.60
C ALA A 331 -20.13 16.27 20.26
N GLY A 332 -18.83 16.11 19.96
CA GLY A 332 -17.97 15.10 20.59
C GLY A 332 -17.02 15.75 21.60
N GLY A 333 -17.40 15.76 22.89
CA GLY A 333 -16.59 16.30 23.98
C GLY A 333 -15.25 15.57 24.16
N ARG A 334 -14.40 16.07 25.08
CA ARG A 334 -13.05 15.56 25.43
C ARG A 334 -12.94 14.03 25.55
N ASP A 335 -14.04 13.36 25.81
CA ASP A 335 -14.15 11.91 25.87
C ASP A 335 -13.78 11.27 24.53
N GLU A 336 -14.34 11.70 23.39
CA GLU A 336 -14.11 11.03 22.09
C GLU A 336 -12.62 11.05 21.68
N ALA A 337 -11.92 12.14 21.96
CA ALA A 337 -10.47 12.23 21.74
C ALA A 337 -9.69 11.21 22.60
N SER A 338 -10.15 10.95 23.83
CA SER A 338 -9.56 9.95 24.73
C SER A 338 -9.86 8.53 24.24
N PHE A 339 -11.09 8.24 23.83
CA PHE A 339 -11.48 6.96 23.22
C PHE A 339 -10.64 6.68 21.96
N ALA A 340 -10.52 7.64 21.05
CA ALA A 340 -9.71 7.52 19.85
C ALA A 340 -8.22 7.29 20.17
N ALA A 341 -7.66 8.02 21.15
CA ALA A 341 -6.27 7.84 21.57
C ALA A 341 -6.01 6.45 22.18
N VAL A 342 -6.95 5.93 22.98
CA VAL A 342 -6.86 4.58 23.57
C VAL A 342 -6.97 3.50 22.49
N ARG A 343 -7.97 3.58 21.58
CA ARG A 343 -8.11 2.65 20.44
C ARG A 343 -6.82 2.59 19.62
N LYS A 344 -6.29 3.75 19.26
CA LYS A 344 -5.06 3.88 18.49
C LYS A 344 -3.84 3.28 19.20
N THR A 345 -3.72 3.52 20.51
CA THR A 345 -2.64 2.94 21.32
C THR A 345 -2.77 1.42 21.40
N ALA A 346 -3.98 0.90 21.58
CA ALA A 346 -4.25 -0.54 21.57
C ALA A 346 -3.87 -1.19 20.22
N SER A 347 -4.27 -0.61 19.09
CA SER A 347 -3.90 -1.16 17.77
C SER A 347 -2.39 -1.19 17.54
N ARG A 348 -1.66 -0.14 17.96
CA ARG A 348 -0.18 -0.17 17.92
C ARG A 348 0.42 -1.22 18.86
N THR A 349 -0.16 -1.40 20.04
CA THR A 349 0.26 -2.44 20.99
C THR A 349 0.09 -3.83 20.36
N ARG A 350 -1.05 -4.08 19.73
CA ARG A 350 -1.30 -5.33 18.99
C ARG A 350 -0.27 -5.54 17.89
N TRP A 351 -0.02 -4.52 17.08
CA TRP A 351 0.96 -4.59 15.99
C TRP A 351 2.36 -4.94 16.48
N LEU A 352 2.82 -4.29 17.55
CA LEU A 352 4.11 -4.59 18.17
C LEU A 352 4.16 -6.00 18.79
N ARG A 353 3.06 -6.48 19.38
CA ARG A 353 2.94 -7.86 19.90
C ARG A 353 3.03 -8.90 18.80
N GLU A 354 2.30 -8.73 17.70
CA GLU A 354 2.36 -9.63 16.54
C GLU A 354 3.72 -9.59 15.84
N ALA A 355 4.37 -8.43 15.79
CA ALA A 355 5.74 -8.31 15.31
C ALA A 355 6.73 -9.05 16.22
N SER A 356 6.57 -8.90 17.54
CA SER A 356 7.40 -9.59 18.54
C SER A 356 7.22 -11.10 18.48
N GLU A 357 5.98 -11.59 18.41
CA GLU A 357 5.69 -13.01 18.31
C GLU A 357 6.38 -13.65 17.10
N ARG A 358 6.27 -13.04 15.92
CA ARG A 358 6.91 -13.56 14.70
C ARG A 358 8.42 -13.39 14.69
N GLY A 359 8.92 -12.24 15.14
CA GLY A 359 10.36 -11.97 15.23
C GLY A 359 11.08 -12.88 16.24
N LEU A 360 10.34 -13.39 17.24
CA LEU A 360 10.88 -14.24 18.30
C LEU A 360 10.51 -15.73 18.14
N GLN A 361 9.68 -16.10 17.16
CA GLN A 361 9.41 -17.49 16.82
C GLN A 361 10.73 -18.21 16.47
N GLY A 362 10.99 -19.34 17.15
CA GLY A 362 12.23 -20.11 16.99
C GLY A 362 13.39 -19.67 17.88
N TRP A 363 13.27 -18.57 18.64
CA TRP A 363 14.31 -18.08 19.55
C TRP A 363 14.34 -18.81 20.90
N SER A 364 14.08 -20.13 20.90
CA SER A 364 13.96 -20.92 22.12
C SER A 364 15.32 -21.09 22.83
N LYS A 365 15.32 -20.78 24.13
CA LYS A 365 16.25 -21.21 25.20
C LYS A 365 17.77 -20.93 25.08
N ARG A 366 18.38 -20.61 23.93
CA ARG A 366 19.86 -20.59 23.80
C ARG A 366 20.54 -19.29 23.37
N ALA A 367 19.84 -18.31 22.83
CA ALA A 367 20.47 -17.03 22.51
C ALA A 367 20.38 -16.11 23.74
N ALA A 368 21.50 -15.86 24.41
CA ALA A 368 21.53 -15.05 25.64
C ALA A 368 21.39 -13.54 25.37
N LYS A 369 21.45 -13.09 24.11
CA LYS A 369 21.38 -11.67 23.75
C LYS A 369 20.61 -11.46 22.44
N PRO A 370 19.55 -10.62 22.43
CA PRO A 370 18.90 -10.24 21.18
C PRO A 370 19.91 -9.58 20.25
N SER A 371 19.88 -9.90 18.96
CA SER A 371 20.69 -9.15 18.00
C SER A 371 20.24 -7.68 18.01
N GLU A 372 21.14 -6.76 17.65
CA GLU A 372 20.84 -5.32 17.65
C GLU A 372 19.59 -4.99 16.79
N ALA A 373 19.31 -5.78 15.74
CA ALA A 373 18.11 -5.63 14.92
C ALA A 373 16.79 -5.87 15.67
N TRP A 374 16.80 -6.71 16.71
CA TRP A 374 15.60 -7.13 17.46
C TRP A 374 15.43 -6.42 18.80
N LYS A 375 16.46 -5.73 19.27
CA LYS A 375 16.45 -4.95 20.52
C LYS A 375 15.26 -3.98 20.64
N PRO A 376 14.77 -3.33 19.56
CA PRO A 376 13.56 -2.53 19.64
C PRO A 376 12.30 -3.33 20.02
N LEU A 377 12.12 -4.59 19.58
CA LEU A 377 10.96 -5.41 19.99
C LEU A 377 11.04 -5.77 21.47
N TRP A 378 12.24 -6.06 21.97
CA TRP A 378 12.43 -6.44 23.37
C TRP A 378 12.21 -5.27 24.33
N THR A 379 12.55 -4.07 23.90
CA THR A 379 12.48 -2.85 24.73
C THR A 379 11.20 -2.06 24.51
N ALA A 380 10.46 -2.31 23.42
CA ALA A 380 9.13 -1.79 23.22
C ALA A 380 8.20 -2.23 24.37
N PRO A 381 7.44 -1.30 24.97
CA PRO A 381 6.50 -1.69 25.99
C PRO A 381 5.25 -2.29 25.34
N LEU A 382 4.97 -3.56 25.63
CA LEU A 382 3.87 -4.30 25.03
C LEU A 382 2.70 -4.54 26.00
N PHE A 383 2.93 -4.31 27.29
CA PHE A 383 1.96 -4.58 28.34
C PHE A 383 1.86 -3.40 29.29
N LEU A 384 0.78 -3.38 30.07
CA LEU A 384 0.68 -2.53 31.23
C LEU A 384 1.01 -3.36 32.46
N SER A 385 1.75 -2.81 33.40
CA SER A 385 1.82 -3.32 34.75
C SER A 385 0.47 -3.11 35.42
N TRP A 386 0.21 -3.84 36.49
CA TRP A 386 -0.87 -3.60 37.45
C TRP A 386 -0.95 -2.15 37.99
N LYS A 387 0.17 -1.39 38.07
CA LYS A 387 0.22 0.07 38.35
C LYS A 387 -0.02 0.96 37.11
N ALA A 388 -0.54 0.40 36.03
CA ALA A 388 -0.73 1.05 34.73
C ALA A 388 0.54 1.70 34.12
N ARG A 389 1.72 1.14 34.43
CA ARG A 389 3.00 1.56 33.82
C ARG A 389 3.31 0.68 32.61
N PRO A 390 3.95 1.19 31.56
CA PRO A 390 4.39 0.37 30.43
C PRO A 390 5.39 -0.71 30.88
N LEU A 391 5.20 -1.95 30.41
CA LEU A 391 6.11 -3.09 30.59
C LEU A 391 6.55 -3.64 29.23
N SER A 392 7.85 -3.84 29.08
CA SER A 392 8.52 -4.41 27.91
C SER A 392 8.74 -5.92 28.05
N LEU A 393 9.05 -6.59 26.94
CA LEU A 393 9.39 -8.01 26.96
C LEU A 393 10.68 -8.28 27.75
N LEU A 394 11.64 -7.36 27.69
CA LEU A 394 12.88 -7.48 28.45
C LEU A 394 12.60 -7.49 29.96
N GLU A 395 11.77 -6.57 30.45
CA GLU A 395 11.39 -6.52 31.88
C GLU A 395 10.63 -7.78 32.32
N LEU A 396 9.72 -8.28 31.50
CA LEU A 396 8.99 -9.52 31.77
C LEU A 396 9.91 -10.74 31.75
N ARG A 397 10.88 -10.77 30.84
CA ARG A 397 11.87 -11.85 30.76
C ARG A 397 12.79 -11.87 31.97
N THR A 398 13.32 -10.73 32.39
CA THR A 398 14.12 -10.61 33.62
C THR A 398 13.31 -11.05 34.84
N THR A 399 12.01 -10.76 34.85
CA THR A 399 11.11 -11.24 35.92
C THR A 399 10.98 -12.75 35.89
N LEU A 400 10.68 -13.34 34.73
CA LEU A 400 10.59 -14.78 34.54
C LEU A 400 11.86 -15.52 34.97
N GLU A 401 13.04 -14.99 34.62
CA GLU A 401 14.33 -15.57 35.00
C GLU A 401 14.56 -15.51 36.51
N ARG A 402 14.06 -14.46 37.19
CA ARG A 402 14.20 -14.29 38.64
C ARG A 402 13.20 -15.13 39.44
N THR A 403 11.95 -15.23 38.98
CA THR A 403 10.84 -15.80 39.78
C THR A 403 10.33 -17.14 39.26
N GLY A 404 10.78 -17.57 38.07
CA GLY A 404 10.31 -18.78 37.40
C GLY A 404 8.91 -18.66 36.78
N HIS A 405 8.25 -17.49 36.87
CA HIS A 405 6.90 -17.30 36.37
C HIS A 405 6.63 -15.85 35.92
N VAL A 406 5.58 -15.63 35.13
CA VAL A 406 5.06 -14.28 34.83
C VAL A 406 3.67 -14.15 35.44
N ALA A 407 3.54 -13.27 36.41
CA ALA A 407 2.27 -13.02 37.09
C ALA A 407 1.38 -12.04 36.29
N TRP A 408 0.07 -12.24 36.35
CA TRP A 408 -0.91 -11.33 35.73
C TRP A 408 -2.15 -11.13 36.60
N ALA A 409 -2.83 -10.01 36.41
CA ALA A 409 -4.06 -9.62 37.13
C ALA A 409 -5.07 -8.96 36.17
N GLN A 410 -6.36 -9.07 36.48
CA GLN A 410 -7.45 -8.46 35.69
C GLN A 410 -7.75 -7.01 36.08
N ALA A 411 -7.51 -6.66 37.35
CA ALA A 411 -7.76 -5.32 37.88
C ALA A 411 -6.43 -4.62 38.22
N PRO A 412 -6.32 -3.30 37.98
CA PRO A 412 -5.22 -2.52 38.52
C PRO A 412 -5.39 -2.42 40.04
N LEU A 413 -4.30 -2.55 40.82
CA LEU A 413 -4.39 -2.42 42.27
C LEU A 413 -4.32 -0.98 42.74
N ARG A 414 -5.03 -0.74 43.84
CA ARG A 414 -5.10 0.56 44.53
C ARG A 414 -4.13 0.65 45.71
N VAL A 415 -3.43 -0.43 46.06
CA VAL A 415 -2.52 -0.52 47.20
C VAL A 415 -1.08 -0.63 46.69
N ASP A 416 -0.16 0.13 47.28
CA ASP A 416 1.25 0.10 46.90
C ASP A 416 1.92 -1.15 47.48
N VAL A 417 2.27 -2.11 46.62
CA VAL A 417 3.01 -3.32 46.99
C VAL A 417 4.43 -3.20 46.41
N PRO A 418 5.49 -3.32 47.23
CA PRO A 418 6.88 -3.09 46.80
C PRO A 418 7.40 -4.06 45.72
N ALA A 419 6.93 -5.31 45.70
CA ALA A 419 7.45 -6.36 44.82
C ALA A 419 6.73 -6.49 43.46
N ALA A 420 5.69 -5.70 43.22
CA ALA A 420 4.70 -6.06 42.20
C ALA A 420 4.89 -5.36 40.85
N ASP A 421 5.94 -4.57 40.64
CA ASP A 421 6.15 -3.79 39.41
C ASP A 421 6.17 -4.63 38.10
N ALA A 422 6.34 -5.96 38.18
CA ALA A 422 6.31 -6.87 37.03
C ALA A 422 5.01 -7.68 36.85
N VAL A 423 3.95 -7.43 37.64
CA VAL A 423 2.64 -8.08 37.42
C VAL A 423 1.96 -7.44 36.21
N VAL A 424 1.65 -8.23 35.19
CA VAL A 424 0.95 -7.76 33.98
C VAL A 424 -0.52 -7.48 34.29
N TRP A 425 -0.99 -6.29 33.95
CA TRP A 425 -2.42 -5.97 33.91
C TRP A 425 -3.02 -6.42 32.58
N ALA A 426 -3.78 -7.50 32.60
CA ALA A 426 -4.56 -7.97 31.48
C ALA A 426 -5.93 -7.25 31.47
N VAL A 427 -6.01 -6.13 30.74
CA VAL A 427 -7.24 -5.32 30.62
C VAL A 427 -8.36 -6.12 29.96
N CYS A 428 -8.01 -7.04 29.07
CA CYS A 428 -8.93 -7.98 28.43
C CYS A 428 -8.27 -9.36 28.14
N PRO A 429 -9.06 -10.38 27.76
CA PRO A 429 -8.53 -11.72 27.45
C PRO A 429 -7.41 -11.73 26.38
N GLN A 430 -7.44 -10.81 25.43
CA GLN A 430 -6.44 -10.67 24.36
C GLN A 430 -5.05 -10.31 24.90
N ASP A 431 -4.97 -9.55 26.00
CA ASP A 431 -3.70 -9.28 26.68
C ASP A 431 -3.10 -10.57 27.25
N ARG A 432 -3.93 -11.40 27.89
CA ARG A 432 -3.52 -12.70 28.42
C ARG A 432 -3.09 -13.65 27.31
N HIS A 433 -3.87 -13.74 26.22
CA HIS A 433 -3.52 -14.58 25.08
C HIS A 433 -2.20 -14.13 24.44
N ALA A 434 -1.97 -12.83 24.30
CA ALA A 434 -0.68 -12.32 23.83
C ALA A 434 0.47 -12.72 24.77
N LEU A 435 0.27 -12.60 26.09
CA LEU A 435 1.26 -13.01 27.08
C LEU A 435 1.61 -14.51 26.95
N GLN A 436 0.61 -15.36 26.79
CA GLN A 436 0.78 -16.80 26.62
C GLN A 436 1.52 -17.16 25.33
N ARG A 437 1.24 -16.48 24.22
CA ARG A 437 1.94 -16.72 22.94
C ARG A 437 3.40 -16.26 22.98
N LEU A 438 3.69 -15.18 23.69
CA LEU A 438 5.05 -14.63 23.84
C LEU A 438 5.90 -15.40 24.86
N PHE A 439 5.26 -16.08 25.82
CA PHE A 439 5.91 -16.89 26.85
C PHE A 439 5.26 -18.28 26.99
N PRO A 440 5.31 -19.14 25.96
CA PRO A 440 4.57 -20.41 25.94
C PRO A 440 5.08 -21.41 26.98
N ASP A 441 6.36 -21.32 27.35
CA ASP A 441 7.00 -22.19 28.34
C ASP A 441 6.90 -21.66 29.78
N ALA A 442 6.37 -20.45 29.99
CA ALA A 442 6.32 -19.84 31.31
C ALA A 442 5.05 -20.28 32.06
N SER A 443 5.19 -20.55 33.36
CA SER A 443 4.03 -20.64 34.24
C SER A 443 3.39 -19.24 34.35
N LEU A 444 2.18 -19.09 33.83
CA LEU A 444 1.40 -17.86 33.98
C LEU A 444 0.54 -17.95 35.24
N VAL A 445 0.92 -17.21 36.28
CA VAL A 445 0.24 -17.26 37.60
C VAL A 445 -0.77 -16.11 37.69
N PHE A 446 -2.03 -16.45 37.95
CA PHE A 446 -3.05 -15.45 38.24
C PHE A 446 -2.88 -14.92 39.66
N SER A 447 -2.80 -13.59 39.81
CA SER A 447 -2.73 -12.93 41.10
C SER A 447 -4.08 -12.30 41.45
N ALA A 448 -4.86 -12.96 42.31
CA ALA A 448 -6.09 -12.40 42.86
C ALA A 448 -5.81 -11.29 43.90
N THR A 449 -4.71 -11.46 44.66
CA THR A 449 -4.28 -10.55 45.73
C THR A 449 -2.74 -10.61 45.84
N PRO A 450 -1.98 -9.52 45.64
CA PRO A 450 -0.50 -9.59 45.51
C PRO A 450 0.26 -9.90 46.81
N GLY A 451 -0.42 -10.07 47.93
CA GLY A 451 0.21 -10.28 49.24
C GLY A 451 0.61 -11.73 49.56
N ARG A 452 0.44 -12.68 48.63
CA ARG A 452 0.72 -14.11 48.85
C ARG A 452 1.49 -14.80 47.70
N LEU A 453 2.18 -14.03 46.85
CA LEU A 453 2.99 -14.57 45.75
C LEU A 453 4.41 -14.96 46.19
#